data_AF-J9FIJ4-F1
#
_entry.id   AF-J9FIJ4-F1
#
_cell.length_a   1.000
_cell.length_b   1.000
_cell.length_c   1.000
_cell.angle_alpha   90.00
_cell.angle_beta   90.00
_cell.angle_gamma   90.00
#
_symmetry.space_group_name_H-M   'P 1'
#
loop_
_entity.id
_entity.type
_entity.pdbx_description
1 polymer ?
#
loop_
_entity_poly.entity_id
_entity_poly.type
_entity_poly.pdbx_seq_one_letter_code
_entity_poly.pdbx_strand_id
1 'polypeptide(L)'
;MIYSQSPNKRLIEQINPWLIQFEFLGKTGTSALHMAYAWYEKDRAYTWQRYLETSALLDSMRLINHTLNQKAQPKGVKVGSRVVYPFILELFHQTGRNLLSTSEKPASEININEPVVCTNIDQLKEQPLIFEDNTAGFVPLLEVVKVQPGQYFGIGWEKEKEAESFIF
;
A
#
# COMPACT_ATOMS: atom_id res chain seq x y z
N MET A 1 5.29 -18.20 -22.34
CA MET A 1 4.35 -17.63 -21.36
C MET A 1 3.46 -18.77 -20.88
N ILE A 2 3.22 -18.92 -19.57
CA ILE A 2 2.48 -20.07 -19.01
C ILE A 2 1.11 -20.27 -19.70
N TYR A 3 0.47 -19.16 -20.11
CA TYR A 3 -0.79 -19.14 -20.86
C TYR A 3 -0.80 -19.98 -22.15
N SER A 4 0.29 -19.96 -22.94
CA SER A 4 0.33 -20.60 -24.26
C SER A 4 0.99 -21.97 -24.26
N GLN A 5 1.60 -22.37 -23.14
CA GLN A 5 2.43 -23.58 -23.05
C GLN A 5 1.81 -24.69 -22.19
N SER A 6 0.78 -24.38 -21.39
CA SER A 6 0.14 -25.39 -20.54
C SER A 6 -0.81 -26.27 -21.35
N PRO A 7 -0.65 -27.61 -21.34
CA PRO A 7 -1.62 -28.52 -21.93
C PRO A 7 -2.94 -28.58 -21.14
N ASN A 8 -2.94 -28.15 -19.87
CA ASN A 8 -4.11 -28.17 -19.00
C ASN A 8 -4.79 -26.79 -18.96
N LYS A 9 -5.76 -26.57 -19.86
CA LYS A 9 -6.51 -25.31 -19.96
C LYS A 9 -7.35 -25.00 -18.72
N ARG A 10 -7.95 -26.02 -18.09
CA ARG A 10 -8.75 -25.86 -16.86
C ARG A 10 -7.93 -25.33 -15.70
N LEU A 11 -6.70 -25.82 -15.56
CA LEU A 11 -5.77 -25.29 -14.54
C LEU A 11 -5.51 -23.81 -14.78
N ILE A 12 -5.22 -23.40 -16.01
CA ILE A 12 -4.97 -22.00 -16.37
C ILE A 12 -6.17 -21.11 -16.04
N GLU A 13 -7.38 -21.54 -16.37
CA GLU A 13 -8.61 -20.81 -16.03
C GLU A 13 -8.76 -20.59 -14.52
N GLN A 14 -8.45 -21.60 -13.71
CA GLN A 14 -8.55 -21.53 -12.24
C GLN A 14 -7.50 -20.60 -11.63
N ILE A 15 -6.25 -20.67 -12.09
CA ILE A 15 -5.16 -19.86 -11.52
C ILE A 15 -5.00 -18.48 -12.19
N ASN A 16 -5.78 -18.19 -13.23
CA ASN A 16 -5.66 -16.96 -14.01
C ASN A 16 -5.62 -15.68 -13.17
N PRO A 17 -6.46 -15.49 -12.13
CA PRO A 17 -6.38 -14.30 -11.29
C PRO A 17 -5.00 -14.11 -10.65
N TRP A 18 -4.38 -15.19 -10.15
CA TRP A 18 -3.03 -15.16 -9.57
C TRP A 18 -1.95 -14.95 -10.63
N LEU A 19 -2.10 -15.49 -11.84
CA LEU A 19 -1.16 -15.24 -12.93
C LEU A 19 -1.15 -13.75 -13.32
N ILE A 20 -2.33 -13.13 -13.45
CA ILE A 20 -2.46 -11.69 -13.69
C ILE A 20 -1.79 -10.91 -12.56
N GLN A 21 -2.16 -11.18 -11.30
CA GLN A 21 -1.58 -10.48 -10.15
C GLN A 21 -0.05 -10.67 -10.06
N PHE A 22 0.46 -11.85 -10.42
CA PHE A 22 1.89 -12.16 -10.43
C PHE A 22 2.65 -11.43 -11.53
N GLU A 23 2.05 -11.23 -12.70
CA GLU A 23 2.60 -10.39 -13.76
C GLU A 23 2.77 -8.95 -13.28
N PHE A 24 1.74 -8.40 -12.64
CA PHE A 24 1.81 -7.06 -12.05
C PHE A 24 2.86 -6.99 -10.94
N LEU A 25 2.96 -7.99 -10.06
CA LEU A 25 4.03 -8.06 -9.05
C LEU A 25 5.42 -7.96 -9.70
N GLY A 26 5.65 -8.67 -10.81
CA GLY A 26 6.92 -8.62 -11.55
C GLY A 26 7.20 -7.24 -12.17
N LYS A 27 6.17 -6.59 -12.76
CA LYS A 27 6.29 -5.23 -13.29
C LYS A 27 6.58 -4.21 -12.18
N THR A 28 5.85 -4.27 -11.08
CA THR A 28 6.04 -3.40 -9.91
C THR A 28 7.46 -3.55 -9.36
N GLY A 29 7.94 -4.79 -9.20
CA GLY A 29 9.30 -5.03 -8.71
C GLY A 29 10.38 -4.50 -9.66
N THR A 30 10.19 -4.66 -10.97
CA THR A 30 11.12 -4.12 -11.98
C THR A 30 11.16 -2.59 -11.92
N SER A 31 9.99 -1.94 -11.87
CA SER A 31 9.89 -0.49 -11.76
C SER A 31 10.50 0.04 -10.45
N ALA A 32 10.24 -0.62 -9.32
CA ALA A 32 10.80 -0.25 -8.02
C ALA A 32 12.33 -0.38 -7.98
N LEU A 33 12.90 -1.42 -8.59
CA LEU A 33 14.36 -1.57 -8.71
C LEU A 33 14.96 -0.48 -9.59
N HIS A 34 14.33 -0.16 -10.72
CA HIS A 34 14.78 0.95 -11.58
C HIS A 34 14.68 2.30 -10.86
N MET A 35 13.64 2.50 -10.05
CA MET A 35 13.49 3.69 -9.22
C MET A 35 14.62 3.82 -8.20
N ALA A 36 14.92 2.76 -7.46
CA ALA A 36 15.99 2.76 -6.48
C ALA A 36 17.38 2.96 -7.12
N TYR A 37 17.60 2.37 -8.29
CA TYR A 37 18.83 2.56 -9.06
C TYR A 37 18.96 4.00 -9.57
N ALA A 38 17.89 4.59 -10.12
CA ALA A 38 17.88 5.98 -10.56
C ALA A 38 18.18 6.95 -9.41
N TRP A 39 17.66 6.65 -8.22
CA TRP A 39 17.95 7.42 -7.01
C TRP A 39 19.43 7.34 -6.63
N TYR A 40 20.01 6.13 -6.66
CA TYR A 40 21.44 5.92 -6.42
C TYR A 40 22.32 6.71 -7.40
N GLU A 41 21.95 6.72 -8.69
CA GLU A 41 22.63 7.50 -9.75
C GLU A 41 22.34 9.01 -9.69
N LYS A 42 21.54 9.46 -8.72
CA LYS A 42 21.13 10.87 -8.52
C LYS A 42 20.31 11.44 -9.69
N ASP A 43 19.71 10.58 -10.52
CA ASP A 43 18.77 11.00 -11.55
C ASP A 43 17.38 11.20 -10.95
N ARG A 44 17.14 12.40 -10.44
CA ARG A 44 15.88 12.72 -9.77
C ARG A 44 14.67 12.68 -10.71
N ALA A 45 14.84 13.08 -11.97
CA ALA A 45 13.75 13.11 -12.94
C ALA A 45 13.28 11.69 -13.27
N TYR A 46 14.22 10.79 -13.54
CA TYR A 46 13.89 9.41 -13.81
C TYR A 46 13.40 8.66 -12.56
N THR A 47 13.95 8.99 -11.38
CA THR A 47 13.42 8.49 -10.10
C THR A 47 11.95 8.87 -9.93
N TRP A 48 11.58 10.13 -10.19
CA TRP A 48 10.19 10.59 -10.12
C TRP A 48 9.28 9.88 -11.11
N GLN A 49 9.72 9.70 -12.35
CA GLN A 49 8.96 8.95 -13.35
C GLN A 49 8.69 7.51 -12.89
N ARG A 50 9.71 6.80 -12.38
CA ARG A 50 9.57 5.43 -11.90
C ARG A 50 8.77 5.34 -10.59
N TYR A 51 8.82 6.36 -9.75
CA TYR A 51 7.96 6.46 -8.58
C TYR A 51 6.47 6.48 -8.97
N LEU A 52 6.08 7.35 -9.90
CA LEU A 52 4.70 7.41 -10.40
C LEU A 52 4.25 6.10 -11.05
N GLU A 53 5.12 5.48 -11.86
CA GLU A 53 4.83 4.19 -12.50
C GLU A 53 4.66 3.07 -11.46
N THR A 54 5.54 3.01 -10.46
CA THR A 54 5.46 2.01 -9.39
C THR A 54 4.17 2.18 -8.57
N SER A 55 3.78 3.41 -8.26
CA SER A 55 2.51 3.71 -7.59
C SER A 55 1.33 3.20 -8.40
N ALA A 56 1.25 3.55 -9.69
CA ALA A 56 0.16 3.11 -10.57
C ALA A 56 0.06 1.57 -10.70
N LEU A 57 1.21 0.87 -10.69
CA LEU A 57 1.24 -0.59 -10.70
C LEU A 57 0.76 -1.19 -9.37
N LEU A 58 1.11 -0.59 -8.23
CA LEU A 58 0.58 -0.98 -6.92
C LEU A 58 -0.94 -0.79 -6.85
N ASP A 59 -1.46 0.32 -7.38
CA ASP A 59 -2.89 0.58 -7.44
C ASP A 59 -3.63 -0.41 -8.36
N SER A 60 -3.00 -0.80 -9.47
CA SER A 60 -3.51 -1.86 -10.34
C SER A 60 -3.60 -3.21 -9.60
N MET A 61 -2.58 -3.56 -8.80
CA MET A 61 -2.59 -4.77 -7.98
C MET A 61 -3.69 -4.73 -6.91
N ARG A 62 -3.92 -3.58 -6.28
CA ARG A 62 -5.02 -3.37 -5.34
C ARG A 62 -6.36 -3.59 -6.04
N LEU A 63 -6.57 -2.98 -7.20
CA LEU A 63 -7.79 -3.15 -7.99
C LEU A 63 -8.04 -4.62 -8.36
N ILE A 64 -7.01 -5.35 -8.79
CA ILE A 64 -7.13 -6.79 -9.08
C ILE A 64 -7.55 -7.57 -7.83
N ASN A 65 -6.96 -7.28 -6.68
CA ASN A 65 -7.31 -7.92 -5.41
C ASN A 65 -8.78 -7.65 -4.99
N HIS A 66 -9.35 -6.51 -5.37
CA HIS A 66 -10.75 -6.14 -5.09
C HIS A 66 -11.76 -6.62 -6.14
N THR A 67 -11.32 -6.87 -7.37
CA THR A 67 -12.22 -7.22 -8.48
C THR A 67 -12.27 -8.70 -8.76
N LEU A 68 -11.14 -9.39 -8.66
CA LEU A 68 -11.03 -10.82 -8.98
C LEU A 68 -11.20 -11.69 -7.74
N ASN A 69 -11.71 -12.91 -7.93
CA ASN A 69 -11.83 -13.94 -6.89
C ASN A 69 -12.63 -13.52 -5.63
N GLN A 70 -13.63 -12.63 -5.79
CA GLN A 70 -14.42 -12.10 -4.66
C GLN A 70 -15.43 -13.10 -4.06
N LYS A 71 -15.68 -14.21 -4.75
CA LYS A 71 -16.59 -15.27 -4.27
C LYS A 71 -15.88 -16.34 -3.42
N ALA A 72 -14.55 -16.33 -3.35
CA ALA A 72 -13.76 -17.30 -2.60
C ALA A 72 -13.55 -16.88 -1.13
N GLN A 73 -13.06 -17.81 -0.32
CA GLN A 73 -12.62 -17.57 1.06
C GLN A 73 -11.17 -18.09 1.23
N PRO A 74 -10.19 -17.22 1.54
CA PRO A 74 -10.31 -15.77 1.64
C PRO A 74 -10.58 -15.10 0.28
N LYS A 75 -11.22 -13.93 0.32
CA LYS A 75 -11.51 -13.13 -0.89
C LYS A 75 -10.24 -12.54 -1.49
N GLY A 76 -10.27 -12.29 -2.80
CA GLY A 76 -9.22 -11.56 -3.50
C GLY A 76 -8.06 -12.43 -3.95
N VAL A 77 -6.96 -11.78 -4.31
CA VAL A 77 -5.81 -12.39 -4.97
C VAL A 77 -4.51 -11.81 -4.40
N LYS A 78 -3.82 -12.62 -3.61
CA LYS A 78 -2.50 -12.30 -3.04
C LYS A 78 -1.43 -13.19 -3.67
N VAL A 79 -0.28 -12.61 -3.99
CA VAL A 79 0.90 -13.29 -4.57
C VAL A 79 2.17 -12.73 -3.94
N GLY A 80 3.20 -13.55 -3.78
CA GLY A 80 4.51 -13.12 -3.26
C GLY A 80 4.47 -12.52 -1.85
N SER A 81 3.40 -12.76 -1.09
CA SER A 81 3.06 -12.05 0.16
C SER A 81 4.09 -12.21 1.28
N ARG A 82 4.87 -13.29 1.28
CA ARG A 82 5.84 -13.57 2.35
C ARG A 82 7.11 -12.73 2.26
N VAL A 83 7.62 -12.46 1.05
CA VAL A 83 8.96 -11.88 0.85
C VAL A 83 8.95 -10.83 -0.25
N VAL A 84 8.51 -11.21 -1.45
CA VAL A 84 8.66 -10.38 -2.65
C VAL A 84 7.83 -9.10 -2.55
N TYR A 85 6.55 -9.21 -2.21
CA TYR A 85 5.68 -8.04 -2.08
C TYR A 85 6.12 -7.09 -0.95
N PRO A 86 6.39 -7.57 0.29
CA PRO A 86 6.95 -6.73 1.34
C PRO A 86 8.26 -6.03 0.95
N PHE A 87 9.18 -6.74 0.28
CA PHE A 87 10.43 -6.16 -0.19
C PHE A 87 10.21 -5.00 -1.18
N ILE A 88 9.29 -5.17 -2.15
CA ILE A 88 8.96 -4.14 -3.12
C ILE A 88 8.34 -2.91 -2.43
N LEU A 89 7.43 -3.11 -1.49
CA LEU A 89 6.82 -2.02 -0.73
C LEU A 89 7.86 -1.24 0.08
N GLU A 90 8.76 -1.94 0.77
CA GLU A 90 9.81 -1.28 1.56
C GLU A 90 10.74 -0.46 0.65
N LEU A 91 11.15 -1.02 -0.49
CA LEU A 91 11.96 -0.29 -1.47
C LEU A 91 11.25 0.94 -2.02
N PHE A 92 9.94 0.81 -2.30
CA PHE A 92 9.10 1.91 -2.76
C PHE A 92 9.00 3.02 -1.71
N HIS A 93 8.70 2.68 -0.46
CA HIS A 93 8.58 3.64 0.63
C HIS A 93 9.89 4.33 0.94
N GLN A 94 11.00 3.60 1.08
CA GLN A 94 12.30 4.20 1.38
C GLN A 94 12.74 5.18 0.30
N THR A 95 12.65 4.78 -0.97
CA THR A 95 13.05 5.65 -2.09
C THR A 95 12.10 6.84 -2.23
N GLY A 96 10.79 6.62 -2.06
CA GLY A 96 9.80 7.70 -2.08
C GLY A 96 10.02 8.73 -0.97
N ARG A 97 10.30 8.29 0.26
CA ARG A 97 10.59 9.18 1.40
C ARG A 97 11.79 10.06 1.12
N ASN A 98 12.85 9.47 0.57
CA ASN A 98 14.05 10.20 0.19
C ASN A 98 13.77 11.22 -0.95
N LEU A 99 13.02 10.80 -1.98
CA LEU A 99 12.68 11.62 -3.13
C LEU A 99 11.82 12.85 -2.77
N LEU A 100 10.87 12.64 -1.86
CA LEU A 100 9.90 13.65 -1.40
C LEU A 100 10.43 14.53 -0.27
N SER A 101 11.60 14.20 0.30
CA SER A 101 12.22 14.99 1.37
C SER A 101 12.60 16.39 0.90
N THR A 102 12.47 17.34 1.83
CA THR A 102 12.84 18.75 1.64
C THR A 102 13.69 19.21 2.81
N SER A 103 14.25 20.42 2.73
CA SER A 103 14.99 21.03 3.85
C SER A 103 14.12 21.25 5.08
N GLU A 104 12.81 21.38 4.89
CA GLU A 104 11.83 21.60 5.96
C GLU A 104 11.20 20.30 6.47
N LYS A 105 11.23 19.23 5.66
CA LYS A 105 10.61 17.94 5.99
C LYS A 105 11.54 16.78 5.65
N PRO A 106 12.24 16.20 6.65
CA PRO A 106 13.15 15.08 6.42
C PRO A 106 12.40 13.80 6.01
N ALA A 107 13.12 12.87 5.38
CA ALA A 107 12.57 11.60 4.90
C ALA A 107 11.85 10.78 5.99
N SER A 108 12.32 10.86 7.25
CA SER A 108 11.72 10.17 8.40
C SER A 108 10.32 10.67 8.76
N GLU A 109 9.95 11.88 8.33
CA GLU A 109 8.65 12.50 8.59
C GLU A 109 7.69 12.37 7.40
N ILE A 110 8.11 11.67 6.35
CA ILE A 110 7.30 11.46 5.15
C ILE A 110 6.55 10.13 5.28
N ASN A 111 5.23 10.25 5.44
CA ASN A 111 4.32 9.13 5.43
C ASN A 111 3.82 8.93 3.99
N ILE A 112 4.11 7.77 3.41
CA ILE A 112 3.65 7.40 2.07
C ILE A 112 2.61 6.32 2.26
N ASN A 113 1.37 6.58 1.83
CA ASN A 113 0.31 5.58 1.80
C ASN A 113 -0.02 4.95 3.18
N GLU A 114 0.39 5.64 4.25
CA GLU A 114 0.12 5.26 5.64
C GLU A 114 -1.04 6.08 6.18
N PRO A 115 -1.98 5.47 6.90
CA PRO A 115 -3.03 6.20 7.59
C PRO A 115 -2.41 7.11 8.65
N VAL A 116 -2.99 8.29 8.83
CA VAL A 116 -2.54 9.28 9.82
C VAL A 116 -3.63 9.53 10.85
N VAL A 117 -3.24 9.77 12.09
CA VAL A 117 -4.19 10.19 13.12
C VAL A 117 -4.57 11.65 12.88
N CYS A 118 -5.87 11.92 12.86
CA CYS A 118 -6.43 13.27 12.75
C CYS A 118 -7.26 13.57 14.01
N THR A 119 -6.71 14.34 14.95
CA THR A 119 -7.41 14.66 16.19
C THR A 119 -6.95 15.99 16.79
N ASN A 120 -7.85 16.65 17.52
CA ASN A 120 -7.54 17.75 18.43
C ASN A 120 -7.65 17.35 19.92
N ILE A 121 -7.68 16.04 20.21
CA ILE A 121 -7.66 15.47 21.56
C ILE A 121 -6.20 15.16 21.90
N ASP A 122 -5.66 15.81 22.93
CA ASP A 122 -4.23 15.66 23.28
C ASP A 122 -3.83 14.21 23.60
N GLN A 123 -4.72 13.44 24.24
CA GLN A 123 -4.50 12.03 24.57
C GLN A 123 -4.33 11.13 23.33
N LEU A 124 -4.90 11.52 22.19
CA LEU A 124 -4.94 10.69 20.98
C LEU A 124 -3.90 11.08 19.93
N LYS A 125 -3.16 12.19 20.11
CA LYS A 125 -2.22 12.71 19.09
C LYS A 125 -1.16 11.70 18.68
N GLU A 126 -0.69 10.90 19.62
CA GLU A 126 0.37 9.90 19.41
C GLU A 126 -0.18 8.46 19.40
N GLN A 127 -1.50 8.30 19.26
CA GLN A 127 -2.10 6.98 19.33
C GLN A 127 -1.66 6.11 18.14
N PRO A 128 -1.09 4.92 18.38
CA PRO A 128 -0.68 4.06 17.29
C PRO A 128 -1.87 3.56 16.48
N LEU A 129 -1.65 3.42 15.17
CA LEU A 129 -2.59 2.85 14.22
C LEU A 129 -2.18 1.42 13.85
N ILE A 130 -3.17 0.56 13.69
CA ILE A 130 -3.03 -0.76 13.07
C ILE A 130 -3.47 -0.60 11.61
N PHE A 131 -2.68 -1.14 10.68
CA PHE A 131 -3.00 -1.17 9.26
C PHE A 131 -2.85 -2.58 8.72
N GLU A 132 -3.97 -3.26 8.49
CA GLU A 132 -3.99 -4.62 7.96
C GLU A 132 -5.02 -4.76 6.85
N ASP A 133 -4.59 -5.28 5.69
CA ASP A 133 -5.38 -5.67 4.51
C ASP A 133 -6.29 -4.62 3.82
N ASN A 134 -6.74 -3.60 4.55
CA ASN A 134 -7.48 -2.38 4.20
C ASN A 134 -8.25 -1.82 5.40
N THR A 135 -8.02 -2.33 6.60
CA THR A 135 -8.53 -1.77 7.84
C THR A 135 -7.44 -0.93 8.48
N ALA A 136 -7.75 0.34 8.73
CA ALA A 136 -7.01 1.16 9.66
C ALA A 136 -7.85 1.33 10.91
N GLY A 137 -7.23 1.10 12.05
CA GLY A 137 -7.88 1.26 13.34
C GLY A 137 -6.90 1.82 14.35
N PHE A 138 -7.42 2.45 15.39
CA PHE A 138 -6.61 2.74 16.56
C PHE A 138 -6.29 1.43 17.28
N VAL A 139 -5.05 1.31 17.77
CA VAL A 139 -4.77 0.32 18.81
C VAL A 139 -5.70 0.62 20.00
N PRO A 140 -6.37 -0.38 20.61
CA PRO A 140 -7.26 -0.13 21.75
C PRO A 140 -6.52 0.52 22.93
N LEU A 141 -7.11 1.58 23.48
CA LEU A 141 -6.67 2.21 24.73
C LEU A 141 -7.35 1.54 25.93
N LEU A 142 -6.61 1.39 27.02
CA LEU A 142 -7.14 0.89 28.30
C LEU A 142 -7.47 2.03 29.28
N GLU A 143 -7.13 3.27 28.93
CA GLU A 143 -7.44 4.47 29.71
C GLU A 143 -8.69 5.18 29.21
N VAL A 144 -9.30 5.99 30.10
CA VAL A 144 -10.48 6.78 29.76
C VAL A 144 -10.06 8.00 28.94
N VAL A 145 -10.51 8.05 27.69
CA VAL A 145 -10.35 9.21 26.82
C VAL A 145 -11.42 10.26 27.15
N LYS A 146 -10.99 11.48 27.48
CA LYS A 146 -11.89 12.60 27.78
C LYS A 146 -12.13 13.43 26.52
N VAL A 147 -13.34 13.35 25.98
CA VAL A 147 -13.74 14.10 24.78
C VAL A 147 -14.61 15.29 25.19
N GLN A 148 -14.10 16.51 24.94
CA GLN A 148 -14.80 17.76 25.18
C GLN A 148 -15.68 18.15 23.98
N PRO A 149 -16.71 19.00 24.17
CA PRO A 149 -17.47 19.57 23.06
C PRO A 149 -16.55 20.24 22.02
N GLY A 150 -16.72 19.90 20.74
CA GLY A 150 -15.89 20.40 19.64
C GLY A 150 -14.58 19.65 19.41
N GLN A 151 -14.29 18.61 20.21
CA GLN A 151 -13.19 17.71 19.93
C GLN A 151 -13.57 16.60 18.95
N TYR A 152 -12.60 16.17 18.15
CA TYR A 152 -12.74 15.13 17.14
C TYR A 152 -11.54 14.19 17.16
N PHE A 153 -11.78 12.96 16.70
CA PHE A 153 -10.75 12.02 16.32
C PHE A 153 -11.16 11.37 15.01
N GLY A 154 -10.17 10.92 14.25
CA GLY A 154 -10.37 10.31 12.96
C GLY A 154 -9.05 9.78 12.43
N ILE A 155 -9.17 9.04 11.33
CA ILE A 155 -8.03 8.50 10.60
C ILE A 155 -8.06 9.13 9.22
N GLY A 156 -7.02 9.89 8.89
CA GLY A 156 -6.77 10.34 7.52
C GLY A 156 -6.22 9.18 6.70
N TRP A 157 -6.86 8.91 5.57
CA TRP A 157 -6.45 7.88 4.61
C TRP A 157 -6.08 8.50 3.26
N GLU A 158 -5.37 7.77 2.40
CA GLU A 158 -5.23 8.08 0.96
C GLU A 158 -6.58 8.57 0.37
N LYS A 159 -6.55 9.70 -0.36
CA LYS A 159 -7.75 10.37 -0.91
C LYS A 159 -8.60 9.51 -1.83
N GLU A 160 -8.02 8.44 -2.37
CA GLU A 160 -8.64 7.57 -3.37
C GLU A 160 -9.35 6.36 -2.75
N LYS A 161 -9.26 6.16 -1.43
CA LYS A 161 -10.02 5.10 -0.74
C LYS A 161 -11.29 5.65 -0.13
N GLU A 162 -12.42 5.07 -0.53
CA GLU A 162 -13.69 5.25 0.16
C GLU A 162 -13.80 4.26 1.31
N ALA A 163 -14.26 4.74 2.47
CA ALA A 163 -14.50 3.87 3.62
C ALA A 163 -15.76 3.02 3.37
N GLU A 164 -15.60 1.70 3.30
CA GLU A 164 -16.73 0.78 3.13
C GLU A 164 -17.60 0.69 4.39
N SER A 165 -16.98 0.77 5.57
CA SER A 165 -17.68 0.74 6.85
C SER A 165 -16.82 1.37 7.95
N PHE A 166 -17.49 1.86 9.00
CA PHE A 166 -16.84 2.39 10.20
C PHE A 166 -17.41 1.65 11.42
N ILE A 167 -16.53 1.13 12.28
CA ILE A 167 -16.89 0.32 13.45
C ILE A 167 -16.37 1.04 14.70
N PHE A 168 -17.24 1.21 15.71
CA PHE A 168 -16.92 1.73 17.04
C PHE A 168 -16.94 0.61 18.07
#